data_AF-A0AAQ5Z904-F1
#
_entry.id   AF-A0AAQ5Z904-F1
#
_cell.length_a   1.000
_cell.length_b   1.000
_cell.length_c   1.000
_cell.angle_alpha   90.00
_cell.angle_beta   90.00
_cell.angle_gamma   90.00
#
_symmetry.space_group_name_H-M   'P 1'
#
loop_
_entity.id
_entity.type
_entity.pdbx_description
1 polymer ?
#
loop_
_entity_poly.entity_id
_entity_poly.type
_entity_poly.pdbx_seq_one_letter_code
_entity_poly.pdbx_strand_id
1 'polypeptide(L)'
;MSYPGYPPQTGGYPPQPGAYPPQPGAYPPHGYPPQPGGYPPQAGGYPPQAGGYPPQAGGYPPQAGGGPAGGYPSIGLDNLSNPGYGGMASQTSAGMGGFTPNPSMFAQAPGGYPPAPQQGGYGAPFPNQQSYGLYPQPGGTMPQQQAPAMGYPGQPGQPMPGYPRAPSPNPSMPGYGGAPAPMPGYPKVPSPNPSMPAYGGGGAMPIAPPVNRGFRGTIKDYPGADPLKDVEVLRKAMKGFGTDEQAIIDLLGSRSNKQRVPMLRTFKTAYGKDLIKDLHSELSGDFRKLVMAMMKTPAEFDAYELNSAIKGAGTDEACLIEILSSRSNAEIKEINRIYKHAYKKSLEDAISGDTSGHFRRLLISLSQGNRDERETVDISLAKQDAQALYAAGENKLGTDESKFNAILCARSKPHLRAVFLEYQQMCGRDIEKSIGREMSGDLESGMLAVVKCIKNTPAYFAERLYKAMRGAGTKDRTLIRIMVSRSEVDMLDIRQEYVKNYGKSLYTHISGDTSGDYKKLLLKLCGGSD
;
A
#
# COMPACT_ATOMS: atom_id res chain seq x y z
N MET A 1 43.70 30.62 -65.31
CA MET A 1 44.07 29.64 -66.35
C MET A 1 43.83 28.26 -65.77
N SER A 2 42.90 27.47 -66.31
CA SER A 2 42.60 26.11 -65.83
C SER A 2 42.14 25.26 -67.03
N TYR A 3 42.84 24.17 -67.31
CA TYR A 3 42.59 23.22 -68.41
C TYR A 3 43.24 21.87 -68.04
N PRO A 4 42.91 20.74 -68.71
CA PRO A 4 41.97 19.76 -68.16
C PRO A 4 42.64 18.46 -67.66
N GLY A 5 41.82 17.54 -67.12
CA GLY A 5 42.27 16.21 -66.68
C GLY A 5 42.15 15.09 -67.73
N TYR A 6 42.55 13.88 -67.32
CA TYR A 6 42.45 12.60 -68.04
C TYR A 6 42.26 11.44 -66.99
N PRO A 7 42.04 10.16 -67.37
CA PRO A 7 41.15 9.27 -66.61
C PRO A 7 41.83 7.98 -66.05
N PRO A 8 41.12 7.17 -65.23
CA PRO A 8 41.64 5.91 -64.71
C PRO A 8 40.92 4.63 -65.20
N GLN A 9 41.69 3.70 -65.77
CA GLN A 9 41.61 2.24 -65.61
C GLN A 9 43.06 1.69 -65.71
N THR A 10 43.47 0.47 -65.35
CA THR A 10 42.83 -0.84 -65.05
C THR A 10 43.66 -1.60 -63.98
N GLY A 11 43.09 -2.61 -63.29
CA GLY A 11 43.90 -3.75 -62.78
C GLY A 11 43.38 -4.49 -61.53
N GLY A 12 43.32 -5.83 -61.59
CA GLY A 12 43.08 -6.73 -60.44
C GLY A 12 42.22 -7.97 -60.78
N TYR A 13 42.69 -9.19 -60.47
CA TYR A 13 42.01 -10.48 -60.75
C TYR A 13 41.80 -11.34 -59.46
N PRO A 14 40.98 -12.42 -59.48
CA PRO A 14 40.34 -13.01 -58.27
C PRO A 14 40.91 -14.38 -57.80
N PRO A 15 40.46 -14.90 -56.62
CA PRO A 15 40.83 -16.21 -56.06
C PRO A 15 39.82 -17.37 -56.27
N GLN A 16 40.25 -18.62 -55.99
CA GLN A 16 39.55 -19.93 -56.15
C GLN A 16 39.98 -20.94 -55.02
N PRO A 17 39.42 -22.18 -54.87
CA PRO A 17 38.98 -22.71 -53.55
C PRO A 17 39.46 -24.15 -53.13
N GLY A 18 38.88 -24.67 -52.02
CA GLY A 18 38.86 -26.10 -51.57
C GLY A 18 38.13 -26.24 -50.20
N ALA A 19 37.61 -27.39 -49.71
CA ALA A 19 37.50 -28.77 -50.21
C ALA A 19 36.34 -29.57 -49.50
N TYR A 20 36.17 -30.87 -49.81
CA TYR A 20 35.07 -31.83 -49.46
C TYR A 20 35.45 -32.84 -48.31
N PRO A 21 34.68 -33.92 -47.94
CA PRO A 21 33.21 -34.18 -47.76
C PRO A 21 32.88 -34.95 -46.42
N PRO A 22 31.62 -35.40 -46.17
CA PRO A 22 31.39 -36.71 -45.49
C PRO A 22 30.12 -37.54 -45.88
N GLN A 23 30.19 -38.87 -45.68
CA GLN A 23 29.15 -39.96 -45.73
C GLN A 23 29.77 -41.22 -45.03
N PRO A 24 29.07 -42.34 -44.67
CA PRO A 24 27.64 -42.71 -44.80
C PRO A 24 26.95 -43.34 -43.54
N GLY A 25 25.65 -43.68 -43.60
CA GLY A 25 25.10 -44.90 -42.94
C GLY A 25 23.75 -44.87 -42.18
N ALA A 26 22.82 -45.78 -42.59
CA ALA A 26 21.69 -46.39 -41.84
C ALA A 26 20.36 -45.62 -41.57
N TYR A 27 19.30 -46.41 -41.30
CA TYR A 27 17.83 -46.16 -41.31
C TYR A 27 17.14 -47.06 -40.24
N PRO A 28 15.80 -47.03 -39.97
CA PRO A 28 14.75 -46.00 -40.17
C PRO A 28 14.01 -45.67 -38.82
N PRO A 29 12.82 -45.02 -38.79
CA PRO A 29 11.55 -45.76 -38.95
C PRO A 29 10.42 -45.04 -39.75
N HIS A 30 9.37 -45.81 -40.00
CA HIS A 30 8.17 -45.60 -40.84
C HIS A 30 7.43 -44.25 -40.84
N GLY A 31 6.74 -43.98 -41.95
CA GLY A 31 5.63 -43.03 -42.07
C GLY A 31 4.40 -43.66 -42.75
N TYR A 32 3.28 -42.92 -42.81
CA TYR A 32 2.04 -43.24 -43.53
C TYR A 32 1.54 -41.97 -44.28
N PRO A 33 0.61 -42.05 -45.26
CA PRO A 33 0.66 -41.22 -46.47
C PRO A 33 -0.32 -40.03 -46.51
N PRO A 34 -0.19 -39.12 -47.50
CA PRO A 34 -1.13 -38.02 -47.70
C PRO A 34 -2.48 -38.48 -48.29
N GLN A 35 -3.54 -37.72 -47.99
CA GLN A 35 -4.86 -37.79 -48.64
C GLN A 35 -5.29 -36.38 -49.08
N PRO A 36 -6.06 -36.22 -50.18
CA PRO A 36 -6.37 -34.93 -50.79
C PRO A 36 -7.76 -34.39 -50.40
N GLY A 37 -8.03 -33.12 -50.70
CA GLY A 37 -9.39 -32.58 -50.69
C GLY A 37 -9.46 -31.06 -50.48
N GLY A 38 -9.65 -30.32 -51.56
CA GLY A 38 -10.08 -28.91 -51.49
C GLY A 38 -11.61 -28.81 -51.53
N TYR A 39 -12.17 -27.84 -50.82
CA TYR A 39 -13.60 -27.46 -50.85
C TYR A 39 -13.71 -25.92 -51.03
N PRO A 40 -14.85 -25.38 -51.50
CA PRO A 40 -14.82 -24.35 -52.55
C PRO A 40 -15.21 -22.94 -52.06
N PRO A 41 -14.99 -21.89 -52.87
CA PRO A 41 -15.53 -20.56 -52.60
C PRO A 41 -17.05 -20.53 -52.76
N GLN A 42 -17.74 -19.84 -51.86
CA GLN A 42 -19.13 -19.38 -52.05
C GLN A 42 -19.15 -17.89 -52.43
N ALA A 43 -20.24 -17.49 -53.10
CA ALA A 43 -20.37 -16.16 -53.70
C ALA A 43 -21.73 -15.52 -53.39
N GLY A 44 -21.79 -14.20 -53.56
CA GLY A 44 -22.96 -13.35 -53.29
C GLY A 44 -22.83 -12.58 -51.96
N GLY A 45 -23.22 -11.31 -51.86
CA GLY A 45 -23.81 -10.43 -52.88
C GLY A 45 -25.03 -9.71 -52.34
N TYR A 46 -24.84 -8.54 -51.74
CA TYR A 46 -25.93 -7.70 -51.23
C TYR A 46 -26.33 -6.60 -52.23
N PRO A 47 -27.63 -6.27 -52.36
CA PRO A 47 -28.13 -5.38 -53.40
C PRO A 47 -27.95 -3.89 -53.04
N PRO A 48 -27.89 -2.99 -54.05
CA PRO A 48 -27.97 -1.55 -53.84
C PRO A 48 -29.41 -1.09 -53.61
N GLN A 49 -29.60 -0.10 -52.74
CA GLN A 49 -30.78 0.77 -52.72
C GLN A 49 -30.35 2.24 -52.74
N ALA A 50 -31.22 3.12 -53.24
CA ALA A 50 -30.85 4.46 -53.68
C ALA A 50 -31.75 5.56 -53.13
N GLY A 51 -31.14 6.73 -52.90
CA GLY A 51 -31.77 8.03 -53.14
C GLY A 51 -32.59 8.66 -52.01
N GLY A 52 -32.25 9.92 -51.71
CA GLY A 52 -33.24 10.95 -51.31
C GLY A 52 -33.48 11.13 -49.80
N TYR A 53 -32.94 12.22 -49.25
CA TYR A 53 -33.49 12.86 -48.04
C TYR A 53 -34.31 14.10 -48.43
N PRO A 54 -35.61 14.17 -48.10
CA PRO A 54 -36.39 15.41 -48.20
C PRO A 54 -36.18 16.30 -46.96
N PRO A 55 -36.18 17.64 -47.09
CA PRO A 55 -35.98 18.56 -45.95
C PRO A 55 -37.28 19.20 -45.43
N GLN A 56 -37.49 19.15 -44.11
CA GLN A 56 -38.23 20.08 -43.22
C GLN A 56 -38.45 19.35 -41.87
N ALA A 57 -38.74 19.95 -40.73
CA ALA A 57 -38.60 21.27 -40.09
C ALA A 57 -39.56 21.24 -38.88
N GLY A 58 -39.23 21.93 -37.78
CA GLY A 58 -40.04 21.94 -36.55
C GLY A 58 -39.39 21.15 -35.41
N GLY A 59 -39.49 21.67 -34.19
CA GLY A 59 -38.86 21.08 -33.01
C GLY A 59 -39.62 21.42 -31.72
N TYR A 60 -39.31 20.70 -30.64
CA TYR A 60 -39.75 20.89 -29.25
C TYR A 60 -38.77 20.13 -28.32
N PRO A 61 -38.94 20.14 -26.98
CA PRO A 61 -38.29 21.05 -26.04
C PRO A 61 -37.07 20.42 -25.32
N PRO A 62 -36.25 21.20 -24.59
CA PRO A 62 -35.12 20.65 -23.82
C PRO A 62 -35.60 19.89 -22.57
N GLN A 63 -35.13 18.64 -22.41
CA GLN A 63 -35.32 17.84 -21.19
C GLN A 63 -33.96 17.44 -20.61
N ALA A 64 -33.80 17.54 -19.28
CA ALA A 64 -32.50 17.43 -18.63
C ALA A 64 -31.98 15.97 -18.57
N GLY A 65 -30.73 15.75 -18.99
CA GLY A 65 -30.09 14.44 -19.08
C GLY A 65 -28.63 14.44 -18.64
N GLY A 66 -28.33 14.89 -17.42
CA GLY A 66 -26.98 14.93 -16.87
C GLY A 66 -26.50 13.56 -16.36
N GLY A 67 -25.85 12.78 -17.23
CA GLY A 67 -25.14 11.56 -16.81
C GLY A 67 -23.91 11.90 -15.94
N PRO A 68 -23.64 11.19 -14.83
CA PRO A 68 -22.58 11.56 -13.91
C PRO A 68 -21.18 11.24 -14.46
N ALA A 69 -20.44 12.28 -14.82
CA ALA A 69 -18.98 12.18 -14.94
C ALA A 69 -18.37 11.74 -13.59
N GLY A 70 -17.27 10.97 -13.64
CA GLY A 70 -16.67 10.34 -12.47
C GLY A 70 -16.11 11.34 -11.45
N GLY A 71 -16.94 11.79 -10.52
CA GLY A 71 -16.57 12.76 -9.49
C GLY A 71 -15.52 12.23 -8.52
N TYR A 72 -14.46 13.01 -8.30
CA TYR A 72 -13.61 12.85 -7.12
C TYR A 72 -14.46 13.06 -5.85
N PRO A 73 -14.34 12.19 -4.82
CA PRO A 73 -15.04 12.41 -3.55
C PRO A 73 -14.55 13.73 -2.95
N SER A 74 -15.50 14.59 -2.53
CA SER A 74 -15.17 15.88 -1.94
C SER A 74 -14.36 15.68 -0.65
N ILE A 75 -13.21 16.32 -0.56
CA ILE A 75 -12.31 16.19 0.60
C ILE A 75 -13.00 16.83 1.81
N GLY A 76 -13.29 16.01 2.83
CA GLY A 76 -13.85 16.46 4.10
C GLY A 76 -12.82 17.24 4.90
N LEU A 77 -12.77 18.56 4.69
CA LEU A 77 -11.90 19.49 5.42
C LEU A 77 -12.19 19.53 6.94
N ASP A 78 -13.29 18.91 7.36
CA ASP A 78 -13.87 18.93 8.69
C ASP A 78 -13.05 18.17 9.75
N ASN A 79 -12.09 17.32 9.35
CA ASN A 79 -11.40 16.43 10.30
C ASN A 79 -9.86 16.40 10.21
N LEU A 80 -9.23 17.50 9.78
CA LEU A 80 -7.88 17.83 10.26
C LEU A 80 -8.01 18.35 11.70
N SER A 81 -8.29 17.42 12.62
CA SER A 81 -8.31 17.60 14.07
C SER A 81 -6.92 17.30 14.62
N ASN A 82 -6.34 18.23 15.39
CA ASN A 82 -4.95 18.13 15.85
C ASN A 82 -4.78 17.00 16.89
N PRO A 83 -3.87 16.02 16.68
CA PRO A 83 -3.46 15.08 17.73
C PRO A 83 -2.65 15.84 18.79
N GLY A 84 -3.32 16.28 19.85
CA GLY A 84 -2.68 16.96 20.97
C GLY A 84 -1.65 16.07 21.67
N TYR A 85 -0.59 16.69 22.19
CA TYR A 85 0.43 16.01 23.01
C TYR A 85 -0.22 15.28 24.21
N GLY A 86 -0.03 13.96 24.28
CA GLY A 86 -0.39 13.12 25.42
C GLY A 86 0.80 12.26 25.81
N GLY A 87 1.34 12.47 27.01
CA GLY A 87 2.70 12.03 27.34
C GLY A 87 2.89 10.52 27.56
N MET A 88 4.03 10.00 27.11
CA MET A 88 4.69 8.85 27.73
C MET A 88 5.86 9.34 28.57
N ALA A 89 5.67 9.37 29.89
CA ALA A 89 6.76 9.63 30.83
C ALA A 89 7.64 8.38 30.96
N SER A 90 8.88 8.46 30.50
CA SER A 90 9.90 7.43 30.76
C SER A 90 10.60 7.73 32.09
N GLN A 91 10.76 6.70 32.93
CA GLN A 91 11.44 6.83 34.21
C GLN A 91 12.96 6.79 34.02
N THR A 92 13.65 7.87 34.39
CA THR A 92 15.09 7.86 34.71
C THR A 92 15.33 8.72 35.94
N SER A 93 16.01 8.17 36.94
CA SER A 93 16.20 8.77 38.26
C SER A 93 17.64 9.30 38.46
N ALA A 94 17.73 10.33 39.31
CA ALA A 94 18.93 10.83 40.01
C ALA A 94 20.10 11.41 39.17
N GLY A 95 20.46 12.65 39.49
CA GLY A 95 21.67 13.35 39.05
C GLY A 95 21.71 14.76 39.65
N MET A 96 22.59 15.03 40.60
CA MET A 96 22.64 16.29 41.36
C MET A 96 23.54 17.36 40.73
N GLY A 97 23.24 18.64 41.03
CA GLY A 97 24.07 19.81 40.71
C GLY A 97 23.50 20.69 39.58
N GLY A 98 23.18 21.97 39.76
CA GLY A 98 23.16 22.80 40.97
C GLY A 98 24.32 23.79 41.09
N PHE A 99 24.14 25.00 40.58
CA PHE A 99 24.78 26.24 41.05
C PHE A 99 23.97 27.48 40.59
N THR A 100 24.22 28.65 41.20
CA THR A 100 23.37 29.85 41.12
C THR A 100 23.88 30.94 40.15
N PRO A 101 23.01 31.82 39.63
CA PRO A 101 23.39 33.00 38.84
C PRO A 101 23.74 34.21 39.72
N ASN A 102 24.49 35.18 39.17
CA ASN A 102 24.73 36.50 39.79
C ASN A 102 24.73 37.61 38.71
N PRO A 103 24.35 38.88 38.98
CA PRO A 103 23.80 39.78 37.96
C PRO A 103 24.46 41.19 37.87
N SER A 104 23.91 42.08 37.01
CA SER A 104 23.64 43.54 37.25
C SER A 104 24.06 44.52 36.14
N MET A 105 23.44 45.72 36.19
CA MET A 105 23.78 47.01 35.54
C MET A 105 23.37 47.19 34.06
N PHE A 106 22.72 48.27 33.61
CA PHE A 106 21.99 49.45 34.16
C PHE A 106 21.11 49.99 32.96
N ALA A 107 20.02 50.78 33.00
CA ALA A 107 19.23 51.60 33.96
C ALA A 107 17.70 51.31 33.71
N GLN A 108 16.61 51.93 34.20
CA GLN A 108 16.23 53.20 34.90
C GLN A 108 16.25 54.51 34.06
N ALA A 109 15.33 55.50 34.17
CA ALA A 109 13.93 55.64 34.68
C ALA A 109 13.39 57.05 34.25
N PRO A 110 12.30 57.69 34.77
CA PRO A 110 11.12 57.26 35.55
C PRO A 110 9.72 57.86 35.12
N GLY A 111 8.62 57.48 35.79
CA GLY A 111 7.35 58.26 35.95
C GLY A 111 6.06 57.58 35.43
N GLY A 112 4.86 57.72 36.04
CA GLY A 112 4.46 58.34 37.32
C GLY A 112 2.91 58.43 37.51
N TYR A 113 2.36 57.81 38.58
CA TYR A 113 0.92 57.71 39.01
C TYR A 113 0.25 59.08 39.38
N PRO A 114 -1.10 59.26 39.59
CA PRO A 114 -2.10 58.38 40.29
C PRO A 114 -3.60 58.38 39.77
N PRO A 115 -4.62 57.79 40.47
CA PRO A 115 -5.96 57.46 39.91
C PRO A 115 -7.24 57.96 40.65
N ALA A 116 -8.44 57.64 40.08
CA ALA A 116 -9.83 57.64 40.64
C ALA A 116 -10.55 59.02 40.78
N PRO A 117 -11.92 59.12 40.76
CA PRO A 117 -12.90 58.44 41.65
C PRO A 117 -14.23 57.94 41.00
N GLN A 118 -15.22 57.53 41.83
CA GLN A 118 -16.60 57.12 41.47
C GLN A 118 -17.69 58.00 42.14
N GLN A 119 -18.86 58.15 41.49
CA GLN A 119 -20.24 58.31 42.02
C GLN A 119 -21.21 58.45 40.80
N GLY A 120 -22.49 58.08 40.77
CA GLY A 120 -23.42 57.37 41.67
C GLY A 120 -24.72 57.05 40.87
N GLY A 121 -25.82 56.47 41.38
CA GLY A 121 -26.07 55.92 42.72
C GLY A 121 -27.52 56.11 43.24
N TYR A 122 -28.52 55.37 42.74
CA TYR A 122 -29.87 55.20 43.33
C TYR A 122 -30.48 53.84 42.87
N GLY A 123 -31.19 53.04 43.66
CA GLY A 123 -31.52 53.06 45.10
C GLY A 123 -32.09 51.69 45.55
N ALA A 124 -32.32 51.48 46.84
CA ALA A 124 -32.86 50.22 47.43
C ALA A 124 -34.00 50.51 48.43
N PRO A 125 -34.80 49.51 48.88
CA PRO A 125 -34.36 48.64 49.99
C PRO A 125 -34.80 47.15 49.93
N PHE A 126 -34.33 46.38 50.93
CA PHE A 126 -34.53 44.95 51.24
C PHE A 126 -35.86 44.68 52.04
N PRO A 127 -36.25 43.46 52.52
CA PRO A 127 -35.45 42.22 52.69
C PRO A 127 -36.11 40.80 52.51
N ASN A 128 -35.23 39.79 52.58
CA ASN A 128 -35.38 38.41 53.15
C ASN A 128 -36.10 37.22 52.43
N GLN A 129 -35.28 36.16 52.24
CA GLN A 129 -35.48 34.72 52.60
C GLN A 129 -36.28 33.71 51.71
N GLN A 130 -35.56 32.62 51.34
CA GLN A 130 -35.91 31.18 51.33
C GLN A 130 -36.78 30.52 50.20
N SER A 131 -36.09 30.10 49.13
CA SER A 131 -36.00 28.72 48.54
C SER A 131 -37.22 27.76 48.46
N TYR A 132 -37.68 27.50 47.21
CA TYR A 132 -38.25 26.23 46.67
C TYR A 132 -37.95 26.19 45.13
N GLY A 133 -38.12 25.11 44.33
CA GLY A 133 -38.69 23.75 44.51
C GLY A 133 -38.32 22.82 43.32
N LEU A 134 -39.17 21.84 42.95
CA LEU A 134 -38.96 20.87 41.83
C LEU A 134 -40.14 20.80 40.83
N TYR A 135 -39.85 20.38 39.56
CA TYR A 135 -40.61 19.58 38.55
C TYR A 135 -42.18 19.51 38.56
N PRO A 136 -42.90 19.37 37.40
CA PRO A 136 -42.80 18.17 36.52
C PRO A 136 -43.15 18.31 35.01
N GLN A 137 -43.30 17.16 34.32
CA GLN A 137 -43.75 16.95 32.92
C GLN A 137 -45.29 16.81 32.77
N PRO A 138 -45.89 17.03 31.58
CA PRO A 138 -47.30 16.74 31.27
C PRO A 138 -47.53 15.53 30.31
N GLY A 139 -48.76 15.01 30.23
CA GLY A 139 -49.18 13.99 29.24
C GLY A 139 -50.68 13.56 29.32
N GLY A 140 -51.19 12.90 28.27
CA GLY A 140 -52.57 12.38 28.12
C GLY A 140 -53.05 12.36 26.65
N THR A 141 -54.06 11.58 26.19
CA THR A 141 -54.92 10.53 26.79
C THR A 141 -55.58 9.61 25.70
N MET A 142 -56.19 8.50 26.16
CA MET A 142 -56.99 7.40 25.52
C MET A 142 -58.16 7.79 24.53
N PRO A 143 -58.85 6.87 23.78
CA PRO A 143 -59.38 5.53 24.20
C PRO A 143 -59.41 4.36 23.14
N GLN A 144 -60.36 3.40 23.28
CA GLN A 144 -60.28 1.97 22.88
C GLN A 144 -61.64 1.36 22.44
N GLN A 145 -61.70 0.44 21.44
CA GLN A 145 -62.75 -0.63 21.32
C GLN A 145 -62.53 -1.75 20.25
N GLN A 146 -62.77 -3.02 20.68
CA GLN A 146 -63.37 -4.22 20.02
C GLN A 146 -62.96 -4.84 18.64
N ALA A 147 -62.47 -6.11 18.72
CA ALA A 147 -62.91 -7.35 18.02
C ALA A 147 -62.75 -7.51 16.47
N PRO A 148 -62.92 -8.74 15.88
CA PRO A 148 -63.14 -10.09 16.45
C PRO A 148 -62.05 -11.13 16.03
N ALA A 149 -62.30 -12.44 16.22
CA ALA A 149 -61.37 -13.54 15.95
C ALA A 149 -61.92 -14.62 14.98
N MET A 150 -61.02 -15.42 14.41
CA MET A 150 -61.25 -16.65 13.62
C MET A 150 -60.16 -17.68 13.99
N GLY A 151 -60.44 -18.98 13.91
CA GLY A 151 -59.45 -20.04 14.20
C GLY A 151 -59.92 -21.44 13.81
N TYR A 152 -58.99 -22.40 13.82
CA TYR A 152 -59.21 -23.86 13.71
C TYR A 152 -57.93 -24.64 14.19
N PRO A 153 -57.89 -25.98 14.29
CA PRO A 153 -57.59 -26.63 15.59
C PRO A 153 -56.20 -27.31 15.73
N GLY A 154 -55.98 -27.98 16.87
CA GLY A 154 -54.71 -28.58 17.32
C GLY A 154 -54.22 -29.85 16.56
N GLN A 155 -53.31 -30.68 17.11
CA GLN A 155 -53.05 -30.96 18.54
C GLN A 155 -51.50 -31.13 18.86
N PRO A 156 -50.97 -31.94 19.81
CA PRO A 156 -50.01 -31.43 20.81
C PRO A 156 -48.56 -31.97 20.74
N GLY A 157 -47.61 -31.34 21.43
CA GLY A 157 -46.29 -31.95 21.66
C GLY A 157 -45.22 -31.12 22.40
N GLN A 158 -45.15 -31.28 23.74
CA GLN A 158 -44.00 -31.03 24.65
C GLN A 158 -43.36 -29.61 24.76
N PRO A 159 -42.97 -29.16 25.97
CA PRO A 159 -42.33 -27.86 26.18
C PRO A 159 -40.78 -27.91 26.13
N MET A 160 -40.16 -26.85 25.59
CA MET A 160 -38.71 -26.59 25.66
C MET A 160 -38.38 -25.70 26.88
N PRO A 161 -37.53 -26.14 27.84
CA PRO A 161 -36.98 -25.28 28.89
C PRO A 161 -35.89 -24.33 28.37
N GLY A 162 -35.70 -23.19 29.05
CA GLY A 162 -34.76 -22.14 28.64
C GLY A 162 -33.29 -22.35 29.06
N TYR A 163 -32.43 -21.44 28.57
CA TYR A 163 -30.98 -21.39 28.83
C TYR A 163 -30.60 -21.35 30.33
N PRO A 164 -29.65 -22.22 30.76
CA PRO A 164 -28.84 -22.00 31.95
C PRO A 164 -27.61 -21.12 31.68
N ARG A 165 -27.15 -20.45 32.73
CA ARG A 165 -26.03 -19.49 32.80
C ARG A 165 -24.68 -20.23 32.93
N ALA A 166 -23.57 -19.58 32.56
CA ALA A 166 -22.22 -20.15 32.66
C ALA A 166 -21.80 -20.52 34.11
N PRO A 167 -21.07 -21.63 34.31
CA PRO A 167 -20.57 -22.05 35.63
C PRO A 167 -19.19 -21.44 35.99
N SER A 168 -18.95 -21.30 37.29
CA SER A 168 -17.66 -20.92 37.90
C SER A 168 -16.78 -22.16 38.20
N PRO A 169 -15.45 -22.02 38.42
CA PRO A 169 -14.52 -23.15 38.36
C PRO A 169 -14.36 -23.93 39.68
N ASN A 170 -14.35 -25.26 39.60
CA ASN A 170 -13.78 -26.22 40.57
C ASN A 170 -13.92 -27.66 40.01
N PRO A 171 -13.26 -28.70 40.58
CA PRO A 171 -12.11 -28.71 41.49
C PRO A 171 -10.93 -29.56 40.94
N SER A 172 -9.83 -29.65 41.70
CA SER A 172 -8.71 -30.57 41.45
C SER A 172 -9.03 -32.02 41.86
N MET A 173 -8.65 -33.00 41.02
CA MET A 173 -8.75 -34.46 41.22
C MET A 173 -7.55 -35.15 40.52
N PRO A 174 -7.25 -36.45 40.76
CA PRO A 174 -5.98 -36.83 41.35
C PRO A 174 -4.92 -37.30 40.35
N GLY A 175 -3.66 -37.27 40.78
CA GLY A 175 -2.52 -37.66 39.95
C GLY A 175 -2.46 -39.16 39.68
N TYR A 176 -2.28 -39.52 38.41
CA TYR A 176 -1.82 -40.83 37.97
C TYR A 176 -0.35 -40.74 37.53
N GLY A 177 0.51 -41.60 38.09
CA GLY A 177 1.91 -41.69 37.69
C GLY A 177 2.06 -42.42 36.36
N GLY A 178 2.53 -41.72 35.32
CA GLY A 178 2.89 -42.30 34.03
C GLY A 178 3.99 -41.48 33.37
N ALA A 179 5.15 -42.08 33.15
CA ALA A 179 6.26 -41.41 32.47
C ALA A 179 5.97 -41.28 30.96
N PRO A 180 6.32 -40.15 30.31
CA PRO A 180 6.15 -39.99 28.87
C PRO A 180 7.08 -40.95 28.11
N ALA A 181 6.52 -41.68 27.14
CA ALA A 181 7.28 -42.58 26.29
C ALA A 181 8.23 -41.81 25.34
N PRO A 182 9.41 -42.36 25.00
CA PRO A 182 10.35 -41.71 24.09
C PRO A 182 9.83 -41.65 22.65
N MET A 183 10.16 -40.56 21.96
CA MET A 183 9.82 -40.34 20.54
C MET A 183 10.50 -41.39 19.64
N PRO A 184 9.84 -41.89 18.58
CA PRO A 184 10.47 -42.78 17.61
C PRO A 184 11.68 -42.13 16.92
N GLY A 185 12.81 -42.84 16.88
CA GLY A 185 14.02 -42.37 16.20
C GLY A 185 13.91 -42.49 14.68
N TYR A 186 14.37 -41.47 13.95
CA TYR A 186 14.42 -41.49 12.48
C TYR A 186 15.47 -42.50 11.95
N PRO A 187 15.23 -43.17 10.81
CA PRO A 187 16.23 -44.01 10.15
C PRO A 187 17.49 -43.23 9.76
N LYS A 188 18.65 -43.88 9.83
CA LYS A 188 19.91 -43.32 9.33
C LYS A 188 19.86 -43.16 7.81
N VAL A 189 20.12 -41.94 7.31
CA VAL A 189 20.47 -41.72 5.91
C VAL A 189 21.87 -42.28 5.60
N PRO A 190 22.15 -42.76 4.37
CA PRO A 190 23.48 -43.22 3.97
C PRO A 190 24.55 -42.13 4.04
N SER A 191 25.80 -42.54 4.29
CA SER A 191 26.95 -41.63 4.40
C SER A 191 27.29 -40.94 3.06
N PRO A 192 27.53 -39.62 3.03
CA PRO A 192 28.03 -38.93 1.84
C PRO A 192 29.46 -39.35 1.45
N ASN A 193 29.75 -39.30 0.15
CA ASN A 193 31.06 -39.61 -0.44
C ASN A 193 32.13 -38.57 0.01
N PRO A 194 33.32 -38.96 0.51
CA PRO A 194 34.27 -38.05 1.14
C PRO A 194 35.10 -37.23 0.12
N SER A 195 34.47 -36.26 -0.55
CA SER A 195 35.14 -35.34 -1.48
C SER A 195 34.53 -33.93 -1.52
N MET A 196 34.13 -33.39 -0.37
CA MET A 196 33.91 -31.94 -0.16
C MET A 196 34.52 -31.49 1.18
N PRO A 197 35.04 -30.25 1.29
CA PRO A 197 35.55 -29.71 2.56
C PRO A 197 34.43 -29.61 3.62
N ALA A 198 34.72 -30.08 4.83
CA ALA A 198 33.77 -30.02 5.94
C ALA A 198 33.65 -28.60 6.49
N TYR A 199 32.51 -27.93 6.24
CA TYR A 199 32.17 -26.67 6.90
C TYR A 199 31.71 -26.94 8.34
N GLY A 200 32.65 -26.88 9.27
CA GLY A 200 32.41 -27.19 10.69
C GLY A 200 31.83 -26.03 11.50
N GLY A 201 30.98 -26.38 12.46
CA GLY A 201 30.79 -25.61 13.70
C GLY A 201 29.88 -24.38 13.65
N GLY A 202 28.66 -24.55 14.18
CA GLY A 202 28.12 -23.69 15.26
C GLY A 202 27.97 -22.18 15.05
N GLY A 203 28.19 -21.66 13.85
CA GLY A 203 28.09 -20.23 13.56
C GLY A 203 26.65 -19.74 13.58
N ALA A 204 26.18 -19.29 14.74
CA ALA A 204 25.02 -18.41 14.80
C ALA A 204 25.33 -17.15 13.98
N MET A 205 24.67 -17.00 12.82
CA MET A 205 24.79 -15.80 12.00
C MET A 205 24.51 -14.58 12.89
N PRO A 206 25.41 -13.59 12.95
CA PRO A 206 25.18 -12.44 13.80
C PRO A 206 23.95 -11.70 13.27
N ILE A 207 22.85 -11.80 14.03
CA ILE A 207 21.71 -10.89 13.90
C ILE A 207 22.27 -9.53 14.33
N ALA A 208 22.83 -8.81 13.36
CA ALA A 208 23.40 -7.49 13.60
C ALA A 208 22.31 -6.65 14.30
N PRO A 209 22.58 -6.11 15.51
CA PRO A 209 21.56 -5.37 16.25
C PRO A 209 21.04 -4.24 15.36
N PRO A 210 19.74 -3.92 15.41
CA PRO A 210 19.11 -3.02 14.46
C PRO A 210 19.79 -1.65 14.51
N VAL A 211 20.69 -1.41 13.56
CA VAL A 211 21.48 -0.18 13.47
C VAL A 211 20.48 0.95 13.28
N ASN A 212 20.41 1.87 14.24
CA ASN A 212 19.57 3.05 14.12
C ASN A 212 20.16 3.99 13.06
N ARG A 213 19.82 3.75 11.80
CA ARG A 213 20.24 4.52 10.62
C ARG A 213 19.53 5.88 10.52
N GLY A 214 18.78 6.29 11.55
CA GLY A 214 17.94 7.49 11.55
C GLY A 214 16.80 7.41 10.53
N PHE A 215 16.32 8.57 10.10
CA PHE A 215 15.27 8.69 9.08
C PHE A 215 15.77 8.27 7.68
N ARG A 216 15.03 7.40 6.99
CA ARG A 216 15.43 6.77 5.71
C ARG A 216 14.62 7.21 4.48
N GLY A 217 13.72 8.18 4.65
CA GLY A 217 13.12 8.91 3.54
C GLY A 217 14.12 9.87 2.86
N THR A 218 13.82 10.19 1.61
CA THR A 218 14.49 11.18 0.77
C THR A 218 13.91 12.58 0.96
N ILE A 219 12.58 12.67 1.10
CA ILE A 219 11.86 13.90 1.45
C ILE A 219 11.84 14.07 2.98
N LYS A 220 11.97 15.30 3.46
CA LYS A 220 12.05 15.67 4.89
C LYS A 220 11.19 16.90 5.17
N ASP A 221 10.90 17.17 6.44
CA ASP A 221 10.32 18.47 6.86
C ASP A 221 11.28 19.60 6.45
N TYR A 222 10.80 20.53 5.62
CA TYR A 222 11.56 21.72 5.22
C TYR A 222 11.65 22.71 6.39
N PRO A 223 12.84 23.14 6.83
CA PRO A 223 13.00 24.08 7.94
C PRO A 223 12.33 25.43 7.64
N GLY A 224 11.49 25.91 8.57
CA GLY A 224 10.80 27.20 8.42
C GLY A 224 9.72 27.24 7.32
N ALA A 225 9.20 26.09 6.87
CA ALA A 225 8.06 26.05 5.96
C ALA A 225 6.85 26.79 6.55
N ASP A 226 6.20 27.60 5.72
CA ASP A 226 5.09 28.46 6.10
C ASP A 226 3.93 28.20 5.13
N PRO A 227 2.84 27.55 5.58
CA PRO A 227 1.72 27.20 4.71
C PRO A 227 1.08 28.39 4.01
N LEU A 228 1.18 29.64 4.51
CA LEU A 228 0.65 30.82 3.81
C LEU A 228 1.55 31.21 2.63
N LYS A 229 2.87 31.24 2.84
CA LYS A 229 3.85 31.53 1.77
C LYS A 229 3.87 30.44 0.71
N ASP A 230 3.72 29.18 1.12
CA ASP A 230 3.66 28.03 0.22
C ASP A 230 2.39 28.09 -0.67
N VAL A 231 1.21 28.42 -0.12
CA VAL A 231 0.00 28.59 -0.95
C VAL A 231 0.04 29.84 -1.82
N GLU A 232 0.75 30.89 -1.42
CA GLU A 232 1.04 32.04 -2.29
C GLU A 232 1.86 31.65 -3.52
N VAL A 233 2.89 30.80 -3.36
CA VAL A 233 3.70 30.30 -4.49
C VAL A 233 2.83 29.49 -5.44
N LEU A 234 2.04 28.52 -4.93
CA LEU A 234 1.10 27.75 -5.75
C LEU A 234 0.07 28.66 -6.45
N ARG A 235 -0.48 29.65 -5.73
CA ARG A 235 -1.45 30.59 -6.30
C ARG A 235 -0.84 31.47 -7.39
N LYS A 236 0.45 31.84 -7.30
CA LYS A 236 1.17 32.60 -8.34
C LYS A 236 1.50 31.72 -9.54
N ALA A 237 1.94 30.48 -9.31
CA ALA A 237 2.24 29.51 -10.38
C ALA A 237 1.01 29.15 -11.23
N MET A 238 -0.19 29.14 -10.65
CA MET A 238 -1.48 28.89 -11.31
C MET A 238 -2.21 30.20 -11.67
N LYS A 239 -1.52 31.22 -12.19
CA LYS A 239 -2.12 32.54 -12.50
C LYS A 239 -1.58 33.15 -13.79
N GLY A 240 -2.28 32.90 -14.89
CA GLY A 240 -2.07 33.60 -16.15
C GLY A 240 -2.61 32.80 -17.33
N PHE A 241 -1.89 32.88 -18.44
CA PHE A 241 -1.96 31.88 -19.51
C PHE A 241 -0.79 30.91 -19.31
N GLY A 242 -1.09 29.61 -19.20
CA GLY A 242 -0.13 28.61 -18.78
C GLY A 242 0.13 28.61 -17.27
N THR A 243 0.93 27.64 -16.84
CA THR A 243 1.25 27.35 -15.45
C THR A 243 2.78 27.41 -15.26
N ASP A 244 3.26 27.67 -14.05
CA ASP A 244 4.67 27.49 -13.68
C ASP A 244 4.84 26.12 -13.02
N GLU A 245 5.04 25.06 -13.82
CA GLU A 245 5.27 23.72 -13.29
C GLU A 245 6.56 23.65 -12.48
N GLN A 246 7.57 24.47 -12.78
CA GLN A 246 8.86 24.45 -12.10
C GLN A 246 8.72 24.92 -10.65
N ALA A 247 7.98 26.01 -10.40
CA ALA A 247 7.64 26.45 -9.05
C ALA A 247 6.83 25.40 -8.28
N ILE A 248 5.91 24.69 -8.94
CA ILE A 248 5.14 23.58 -8.33
C ILE A 248 6.06 22.41 -7.98
N ILE A 249 7.00 22.04 -8.85
CA ILE A 249 8.01 20.98 -8.61
C ILE A 249 8.93 21.33 -7.46
N ASP A 250 9.49 22.53 -7.45
CA ASP A 250 10.47 22.94 -6.43
C ASP A 250 9.83 23.11 -5.06
N LEU A 251 8.58 23.56 -4.99
CA LEU A 251 7.83 23.59 -3.73
C LEU A 251 7.38 22.19 -3.29
N LEU A 252 6.54 21.50 -4.07
CA LEU A 252 5.95 20.24 -3.62
C LEU A 252 6.99 19.12 -3.49
N GLY A 253 8.03 19.14 -4.33
CA GLY A 253 9.19 18.24 -4.26
C GLY A 253 10.21 18.60 -3.17
N SER A 254 9.97 19.64 -2.35
CA SER A 254 10.80 19.99 -1.18
C SER A 254 10.02 20.06 0.14
N ARG A 255 8.77 19.60 0.18
CA ARG A 255 7.90 19.63 1.38
C ARG A 255 7.49 18.23 1.78
N SER A 256 7.54 17.92 3.07
CA SER A 256 6.98 16.66 3.60
C SER A 256 5.46 16.59 3.41
N ASN A 257 4.87 15.41 3.52
CA ASN A 257 3.42 15.24 3.42
C ASN A 257 2.68 16.02 4.52
N LYS A 258 3.26 16.01 5.72
CA LYS A 258 2.88 16.81 6.89
C LYS A 258 2.87 18.33 6.61
N GLN A 259 3.67 18.82 5.67
CA GLN A 259 3.68 20.22 5.21
C GLN A 259 2.77 20.46 4.00
N ARG A 260 2.66 19.49 3.07
CA ARG A 260 1.80 19.55 1.88
C ARG A 260 0.30 19.53 2.20
N VAL A 261 -0.16 18.63 3.06
CA VAL A 261 -1.60 18.46 3.35
C VAL A 261 -2.24 19.70 3.99
N PRO A 262 -1.62 20.40 4.96
CA PRO A 262 -2.15 21.68 5.48
C PRO A 262 -2.39 22.76 4.42
N MET A 263 -1.62 22.77 3.31
CA MET A 263 -1.81 23.75 2.22
C MET A 263 -3.21 23.70 1.62
N LEU A 264 -3.87 22.54 1.64
CA LEU A 264 -5.26 22.38 1.16
C LEU A 264 -6.22 23.26 1.96
N ARG A 265 -6.11 23.26 3.29
CA ARG A 265 -6.91 24.11 4.18
C ARG A 265 -6.47 25.57 4.06
N THR A 266 -5.17 25.86 4.06
CA THR A 266 -4.67 27.23 4.00
C THR A 266 -5.03 27.95 2.69
N PHE A 267 -4.96 27.29 1.53
CA PHE A 267 -5.37 27.86 0.24
C PHE A 267 -6.89 28.12 0.21
N LYS A 268 -7.68 27.24 0.83
CA LYS A 268 -9.14 27.42 0.98
C LYS A 268 -9.49 28.60 1.87
N THR A 269 -8.77 28.79 2.98
CA THR A 269 -8.95 29.95 3.88
C THR A 269 -8.47 31.25 3.23
N ALA A 270 -7.31 31.26 2.57
CA ALA A 270 -6.70 32.46 2.01
C ALA A 270 -7.39 32.98 0.73
N TYR A 271 -7.92 32.08 -0.11
CA TYR A 271 -8.43 32.44 -1.45
C TYR A 271 -9.87 31.98 -1.72
N GLY A 272 -10.53 31.29 -0.78
CA GLY A 272 -11.86 30.70 -0.98
C GLY A 272 -11.92 29.52 -1.98
N LYS A 273 -10.80 29.20 -2.63
CA LYS A 273 -10.67 28.21 -3.71
C LYS A 273 -10.29 26.80 -3.21
N ASP A 274 -10.31 25.83 -4.10
CA ASP A 274 -9.96 24.43 -3.84
C ASP A 274 -8.64 24.10 -4.54
N LEU A 275 -7.57 23.88 -3.76
CA LEU A 275 -6.22 23.67 -4.28
C LEU A 275 -6.10 22.38 -5.13
N ILE A 276 -6.89 21.35 -4.84
CA ILE A 276 -6.91 20.12 -5.65
C ILE A 276 -7.57 20.39 -7.00
N LYS A 277 -8.66 21.17 -7.04
CA LYS A 277 -9.33 21.52 -8.29
C LYS A 277 -8.47 22.43 -9.16
N ASP A 278 -7.91 23.49 -8.59
CA ASP A 278 -6.99 24.40 -9.30
C ASP A 278 -5.79 23.61 -9.88
N LEU A 279 -5.07 22.81 -9.07
CA LEU A 279 -3.97 21.96 -9.58
C LEU A 279 -4.41 20.91 -10.61
N HIS A 280 -5.65 20.42 -10.54
CA HIS A 280 -6.16 19.45 -11.51
C HIS A 280 -6.53 20.09 -12.85
N SER A 281 -7.03 21.33 -12.86
CA SER A 281 -7.33 22.07 -14.11
C SER A 281 -6.08 22.54 -14.83
N GLU A 282 -5.06 22.95 -14.07
CA GLU A 282 -3.80 23.49 -14.61
C GLU A 282 -2.88 22.39 -15.15
N LEU A 283 -2.72 21.29 -14.41
CA LEU A 283 -1.77 20.23 -14.76
C LEU A 283 -2.37 19.15 -15.68
N SER A 284 -1.53 18.42 -16.40
CA SER A 284 -1.94 17.29 -17.26
C SER A 284 -1.08 16.03 -17.10
N GLY A 285 -1.49 14.96 -17.78
CA GLY A 285 -0.72 13.70 -17.88
C GLY A 285 -0.38 13.06 -16.53
N ASP A 286 0.75 12.36 -16.50
CA ASP A 286 1.27 11.68 -15.32
C ASP A 286 1.90 12.63 -14.29
N PHE A 287 2.30 13.83 -14.71
CA PHE A 287 2.67 14.92 -13.79
C PHE A 287 1.49 15.32 -12.91
N ARG A 288 0.28 15.50 -13.47
CA ARG A 288 -0.94 15.70 -12.67
C ARG A 288 -1.19 14.51 -11.74
N LYS A 289 -1.11 13.27 -12.23
CA LYS A 289 -1.34 12.08 -11.38
C LYS A 289 -0.38 12.04 -10.17
N LEU A 290 0.90 12.35 -10.40
CA LEU A 290 1.93 12.44 -9.37
C LEU A 290 1.65 13.54 -8.35
N VAL A 291 1.32 14.76 -8.78
CA VAL A 291 0.94 15.86 -7.89
C VAL A 291 -0.34 15.54 -7.10
N MET A 292 -1.36 14.94 -7.73
CA MET A 292 -2.61 14.53 -7.08
C MET A 292 -2.41 13.41 -6.05
N ALA A 293 -1.44 12.51 -6.26
CA ALA A 293 -1.01 11.53 -5.26
C ALA A 293 -0.26 12.22 -4.10
N MET A 294 0.64 13.15 -4.41
CA MET A 294 1.44 13.88 -3.42
C MET A 294 0.65 14.78 -2.46
N MET A 295 -0.58 15.18 -2.80
CA MET A 295 -1.40 16.04 -1.94
C MET A 295 -2.37 15.28 -1.00
N LYS A 296 -2.34 13.93 -0.98
CA LYS A 296 -3.12 13.08 -0.07
C LYS A 296 -2.30 12.70 1.16
N THR A 297 -2.92 12.43 2.30
CA THR A 297 -2.23 11.72 3.39
C THR A 297 -1.87 10.28 2.95
N PRO A 298 -0.89 9.59 3.58
CA PRO A 298 -0.44 8.27 3.11
C PRO A 298 -1.56 7.24 3.07
N ALA A 299 -2.42 7.20 4.09
CA ALA A 299 -3.52 6.25 4.16
C ALA A 299 -4.73 6.64 3.28
N GLU A 300 -4.94 7.93 2.96
CA GLU A 300 -5.86 8.33 1.88
C GLU A 300 -5.35 7.92 0.51
N PHE A 301 -4.03 7.96 0.27
CA PHE A 301 -3.44 7.55 -0.99
C PHE A 301 -3.52 6.03 -1.17
N ASP A 302 -3.16 5.25 -0.14
CA ASP A 302 -3.32 3.80 -0.17
C ASP A 302 -4.79 3.38 -0.30
N ALA A 303 -5.72 4.01 0.43
CA ALA A 303 -7.15 3.73 0.27
C ALA A 303 -7.67 4.11 -1.13
N TYR A 304 -7.16 5.18 -1.73
CA TYR A 304 -7.46 5.55 -3.12
C TYR A 304 -6.91 4.54 -4.14
N GLU A 305 -5.67 4.08 -3.96
CA GLU A 305 -5.05 3.08 -4.85
C GLU A 305 -5.71 1.71 -4.72
N LEU A 306 -6.06 1.26 -3.51
CA LEU A 306 -6.86 0.05 -3.28
C LEU A 306 -8.23 0.15 -3.96
N ASN A 307 -8.99 1.22 -3.73
CA ASN A 307 -10.31 1.38 -4.37
C ASN A 307 -10.17 1.45 -5.90
N SER A 308 -9.12 2.09 -6.41
CA SER A 308 -8.85 2.19 -7.86
C SER A 308 -8.17 0.94 -8.43
N ALA A 309 -7.85 -0.06 -7.61
CA ALA A 309 -7.43 -1.40 -8.01
C ALA A 309 -8.61 -2.40 -8.00
N ILE A 310 -9.66 -2.11 -7.22
CA ILE A 310 -10.88 -2.92 -7.12
C ILE A 310 -11.96 -2.44 -8.12
N LYS A 311 -12.10 -1.13 -8.29
CA LYS A 311 -13.15 -0.53 -9.14
C LYS A 311 -12.74 -0.55 -10.62
N GLY A 312 -13.25 -1.51 -11.39
CA GLY A 312 -13.11 -1.53 -12.84
C GLY A 312 -13.81 -2.69 -13.52
N ALA A 313 -13.43 -2.94 -14.78
CA ALA A 313 -13.57 -4.25 -15.40
C ALA A 313 -12.23 -4.97 -15.20
N GLY A 314 -12.21 -5.99 -14.33
CA GLY A 314 -10.99 -6.59 -13.82
C GLY A 314 -10.39 -5.82 -12.62
N THR A 315 -9.47 -6.49 -11.93
CA THR A 315 -8.80 -6.02 -10.71
C THR A 315 -7.32 -5.73 -11.01
N ASP A 316 -6.66 -4.91 -10.19
CA ASP A 316 -5.18 -4.78 -10.16
C ASP A 316 -4.66 -5.52 -8.92
N GLU A 317 -4.60 -6.84 -9.02
CA GLU A 317 -4.12 -7.75 -7.96
C GLU A 317 -2.71 -7.37 -7.54
N ALA A 318 -1.88 -6.95 -8.49
CA ALA A 318 -0.53 -6.52 -8.24
C ALA A 318 -0.48 -5.28 -7.33
N CYS A 319 -1.44 -4.35 -7.39
CA CYS A 319 -1.58 -3.23 -6.46
C CYS A 319 -2.09 -3.68 -5.08
N LEU A 320 -3.11 -4.55 -5.03
CA LEU A 320 -3.65 -5.09 -3.77
C LEU A 320 -2.56 -5.81 -2.97
N ILE A 321 -1.78 -6.66 -3.65
CA ILE A 321 -0.62 -7.36 -3.10
C ILE A 321 0.44 -6.36 -2.61
N GLU A 322 0.75 -5.32 -3.39
CA GLU A 322 1.80 -4.34 -3.04
C GLU A 322 1.52 -3.60 -1.73
N ILE A 323 0.30 -3.12 -1.54
CA ILE A 323 -0.10 -2.39 -0.33
C ILE A 323 -0.23 -3.39 0.83
N LEU A 324 -1.08 -4.40 0.70
CA LEU A 324 -1.46 -5.25 1.84
C LEU A 324 -0.33 -6.14 2.37
N SER A 325 0.68 -6.49 1.57
CA SER A 325 1.84 -7.26 2.06
C SER A 325 2.93 -6.41 2.73
N SER A 326 2.98 -5.10 2.45
CA SER A 326 4.10 -4.23 2.85
C SER A 326 3.82 -3.37 4.08
N ARG A 327 2.57 -2.91 4.26
CA ARG A 327 2.18 -2.01 5.36
C ARG A 327 2.21 -2.70 6.74
N SER A 328 2.34 -1.89 7.79
CA SER A 328 2.16 -2.28 9.19
C SER A 328 0.69 -2.43 9.58
N ASN A 329 0.43 -3.05 10.72
CA ASN A 329 -0.93 -3.15 11.27
C ASN A 329 -1.59 -1.79 11.49
N ALA A 330 -0.82 -0.79 11.96
CA ALA A 330 -1.30 0.56 12.21
C ALA A 330 -1.71 1.26 10.90
N GLU A 331 -0.89 1.18 9.87
CA GLU A 331 -1.22 1.68 8.52
C GLU A 331 -2.48 0.97 7.97
N ILE A 332 -2.56 -0.36 8.04
CA ILE A 332 -3.74 -1.12 7.57
C ILE A 332 -5.03 -0.72 8.31
N LYS A 333 -4.96 -0.55 9.64
CA LYS A 333 -6.12 -0.13 10.46
C LYS A 333 -6.59 1.28 10.08
N GLU A 334 -5.68 2.21 9.80
CA GLU A 334 -6.03 3.56 9.35
C GLU A 334 -6.54 3.59 7.90
N ILE A 335 -5.95 2.79 7.01
CA ILE A 335 -6.46 2.57 5.64
C ILE A 335 -7.90 2.04 5.69
N ASN A 336 -8.20 1.04 6.53
CA ASN A 336 -9.57 0.53 6.70
C ASN A 336 -10.56 1.60 7.16
N ARG A 337 -10.16 2.45 8.13
CA ARG A 337 -10.97 3.56 8.64
C ARG A 337 -11.29 4.57 7.53
N ILE A 338 -10.27 4.99 6.78
CA ILE A 338 -10.42 5.96 5.69
C ILE A 338 -11.19 5.37 4.51
N TYR A 339 -10.92 4.13 4.11
CA TYR A 339 -11.62 3.43 3.03
C TYR A 339 -13.12 3.34 3.32
N LYS A 340 -13.49 2.86 4.52
CA LYS A 340 -14.90 2.77 4.94
C LYS A 340 -15.57 4.15 5.01
N HIS A 341 -14.83 5.19 5.43
CA HIS A 341 -15.35 6.56 5.44
C HIS A 341 -15.56 7.13 4.03
N ALA A 342 -14.61 6.94 3.11
CA ALA A 342 -14.63 7.51 1.77
C ALA A 342 -15.61 6.81 0.83
N TYR A 343 -15.62 5.47 0.85
CA TYR A 343 -16.34 4.64 -0.15
C TYR A 343 -17.61 3.97 0.40
N LYS A 344 -17.93 4.17 1.70
CA LYS A 344 -19.12 3.66 2.40
C LYS A 344 -19.31 2.13 2.39
N LYS A 345 -18.29 1.39 1.91
CA LYS A 345 -18.13 -0.07 1.90
C LYS A 345 -16.83 -0.40 2.65
N SER A 346 -16.72 -1.51 3.39
CA SER A 346 -15.42 -1.85 3.99
C SER A 346 -14.42 -2.35 2.93
N LEU A 347 -13.13 -2.29 3.24
CA LEU A 347 -12.10 -2.86 2.37
C LEU A 347 -12.25 -4.39 2.24
N GLU A 348 -12.67 -5.06 3.30
CA GLU A 348 -12.92 -6.50 3.30
C GLU A 348 -14.11 -6.88 2.40
N ASP A 349 -15.22 -6.15 2.45
CA ASP A 349 -16.36 -6.34 1.53
C ASP A 349 -15.96 -6.06 0.07
N ALA A 350 -15.01 -5.14 -0.14
CA ALA A 350 -14.51 -4.77 -1.46
C ALA A 350 -13.66 -5.90 -2.03
N ILE A 351 -12.61 -6.30 -1.32
CA ILE A 351 -11.77 -7.46 -1.65
C ILE A 351 -12.63 -8.72 -1.84
N SER A 352 -13.66 -8.91 -1.01
CA SER A 352 -14.49 -10.13 -1.04
C SER A 352 -15.35 -10.27 -2.29
N GLY A 353 -15.79 -9.14 -2.86
CA GLY A 353 -16.59 -9.12 -4.09
C GLY A 353 -15.76 -9.35 -5.34
N ASP A 354 -14.59 -8.72 -5.41
CA ASP A 354 -13.81 -8.59 -6.64
C ASP A 354 -12.58 -9.51 -6.69
N THR A 355 -12.44 -10.43 -5.73
CA THR A 355 -11.44 -11.52 -5.72
C THR A 355 -12.03 -12.86 -5.25
N SER A 356 -11.36 -13.98 -5.53
CA SER A 356 -11.88 -15.33 -5.24
C SER A 356 -10.85 -16.29 -4.64
N GLY A 357 -11.30 -17.51 -4.30
CA GLY A 357 -10.44 -18.63 -3.89
C GLY A 357 -9.57 -18.34 -2.66
N HIS A 358 -8.35 -18.88 -2.69
CA HIS A 358 -7.37 -18.72 -1.61
C HIS A 358 -6.65 -17.37 -1.68
N PHE A 359 -6.62 -16.72 -2.86
CA PHE A 359 -6.11 -15.37 -3.02
C PHE A 359 -6.95 -14.35 -2.24
N ARG A 360 -8.29 -14.43 -2.34
CA ARG A 360 -9.21 -13.67 -1.48
C ARG A 360 -8.91 -13.86 0.01
N ARG A 361 -8.73 -15.12 0.46
CA ARG A 361 -8.41 -15.42 1.87
C ARG A 361 -7.11 -14.76 2.32
N LEU A 362 -6.08 -14.75 1.47
CA LEU A 362 -4.81 -14.07 1.73
C LEU A 362 -5.01 -12.56 1.88
N LEU A 363 -5.67 -11.90 0.92
CA LEU A 363 -5.89 -10.45 0.97
C LEU A 363 -6.73 -10.03 2.19
N ILE A 364 -7.80 -10.77 2.51
CA ILE A 364 -8.63 -10.53 3.70
C ILE A 364 -7.80 -10.68 4.99
N SER A 365 -6.93 -11.68 5.05
CA SER A 365 -6.07 -11.93 6.22
C SER A 365 -5.07 -10.80 6.45
N LEU A 366 -4.52 -10.24 5.37
CA LEU A 366 -3.64 -9.07 5.41
C LEU A 366 -4.42 -7.79 5.76
N SER A 367 -5.62 -7.59 5.20
CA SER A 367 -6.43 -6.39 5.46
C SER A 367 -6.98 -6.30 6.89
N GLN A 368 -6.87 -7.35 7.72
CA GLN A 368 -7.20 -7.25 9.15
C GLN A 368 -6.23 -6.36 9.94
N GLY A 369 -4.96 -6.25 9.51
CA GLY A 369 -3.92 -5.54 10.27
C GLY A 369 -3.75 -6.10 11.69
N ASN A 370 -3.81 -7.43 11.84
CA ASN A 370 -3.75 -8.14 13.13
C ASN A 370 -2.61 -9.19 13.17
N ARG A 371 -1.47 -8.87 12.55
CA ARG A 371 -0.23 -9.66 12.69
C ARG A 371 0.34 -9.48 14.11
N ASP A 372 0.97 -10.52 14.66
CA ASP A 372 1.78 -10.43 15.86
C ASP A 372 2.96 -9.44 15.69
N GLU A 373 3.16 -8.55 16.67
CA GLU A 373 4.21 -7.51 16.65
C GLU A 373 5.34 -7.77 17.66
N ARG A 374 5.39 -8.97 18.26
CA ARG A 374 6.48 -9.35 19.16
C ARG A 374 7.81 -9.48 18.41
N GLU A 375 8.80 -8.73 18.87
CA GLU A 375 10.18 -8.81 18.40
C GLU A 375 10.96 -10.01 18.99
N THR A 376 10.46 -10.61 20.08
CA THR A 376 11.02 -11.85 20.64
C THR A 376 10.65 -13.07 19.80
N VAL A 377 11.61 -13.98 19.62
CA VAL A 377 11.47 -15.18 18.78
C VAL A 377 11.56 -16.44 19.64
N ASP A 378 10.54 -17.30 19.53
CA ASP A 378 10.60 -18.67 20.05
C ASP A 378 11.12 -19.60 18.94
N ILE A 379 12.36 -20.09 19.11
CA ILE A 379 13.03 -20.98 18.15
C ILE A 379 12.36 -22.37 18.10
N SER A 380 11.71 -22.83 19.18
CA SER A 380 10.97 -24.09 19.18
C SER A 380 9.70 -23.95 18.32
N LEU A 381 8.94 -22.86 18.52
CA LEU A 381 7.78 -22.56 17.68
C LEU A 381 8.20 -22.27 16.23
N ALA A 382 9.35 -21.63 15.99
CA ALA A 382 9.85 -21.38 14.63
C ALA A 382 10.15 -22.69 13.87
N LYS A 383 10.73 -23.69 14.56
CA LYS A 383 10.94 -25.04 14.02
C LYS A 383 9.62 -25.77 13.75
N GLN A 384 8.64 -25.65 14.65
CA GLN A 384 7.31 -26.23 14.47
C GLN A 384 6.56 -25.61 13.28
N ASP A 385 6.57 -24.28 13.14
CA ASP A 385 5.98 -23.59 11.99
C ASP A 385 6.70 -23.94 10.68
N ALA A 386 8.03 -24.06 10.69
CA ALA A 386 8.80 -24.51 9.53
C ALA A 386 8.43 -25.95 9.12
N GLN A 387 8.33 -26.86 10.08
CA GLN A 387 7.87 -28.23 9.85
C GLN A 387 6.43 -28.27 9.33
N ALA A 388 5.55 -27.41 9.84
CA ALA A 388 4.17 -27.29 9.39
C ALA A 388 4.05 -26.75 7.95
N LEU A 389 4.90 -25.79 7.56
CA LEU A 389 4.99 -25.32 6.16
C LEU A 389 5.56 -26.42 5.23
N TYR A 390 6.50 -27.23 5.70
CA TYR A 390 7.08 -28.33 4.91
C TYR A 390 6.05 -29.45 4.70
N ALA A 391 5.33 -29.82 5.76
CA ALA A 391 4.20 -30.76 5.72
C ALA A 391 3.01 -30.26 4.88
N ALA A 392 2.88 -28.94 4.70
CA ALA A 392 1.84 -28.30 3.90
C ALA A 392 2.21 -28.10 2.41
N GLY A 393 3.46 -28.41 2.02
CA GLY A 393 3.98 -28.24 0.65
C GLY A 393 4.77 -29.48 0.22
N GLU A 394 6.11 -29.35 0.12
CA GLU A 394 7.03 -30.35 -0.47
C GLU A 394 6.86 -31.81 0.04
N ASN A 395 6.27 -32.03 1.22
CA ASN A 395 6.05 -33.37 1.80
C ASN A 395 4.66 -33.98 1.48
N LYS A 396 3.91 -33.43 0.53
CA LYS A 396 2.61 -33.96 0.08
C LYS A 396 2.37 -33.65 -1.41
N LEU A 397 1.36 -34.30 -2.00
CA LEU A 397 0.89 -33.93 -3.34
C LEU A 397 -0.11 -32.78 -3.24
N GLY A 398 0.24 -31.63 -3.83
CA GLY A 398 -0.53 -30.40 -3.75
C GLY A 398 -0.58 -29.80 -2.35
N THR A 399 -1.12 -28.59 -2.21
CA THR A 399 -0.74 -27.68 -1.12
C THR A 399 -1.78 -27.62 0.01
N ASP A 400 -1.41 -27.15 1.19
CA ASP A 400 -2.35 -26.57 2.16
C ASP A 400 -2.03 -25.07 2.27
N GLU A 401 -2.57 -24.30 1.33
CA GLU A 401 -2.38 -22.84 1.25
C GLU A 401 -3.09 -22.13 2.41
N SER A 402 -4.01 -22.81 3.10
CA SER A 402 -4.62 -22.31 4.33
C SER A 402 -3.64 -22.36 5.51
N LYS A 403 -2.76 -23.38 5.58
CA LYS A 403 -1.62 -23.42 6.50
C LYS A 403 -0.62 -22.31 6.22
N PHE A 404 -0.24 -22.15 4.94
CA PHE A 404 0.65 -21.07 4.51
C PHE A 404 0.08 -19.71 4.90
N ASN A 405 -1.19 -19.43 4.59
CA ASN A 405 -1.86 -18.19 4.98
C ASN A 405 -1.86 -17.98 6.50
N ALA A 406 -2.26 -19.00 7.28
CA ALA A 406 -2.35 -18.90 8.73
C ALA A 406 -1.00 -18.59 9.41
N ILE A 407 0.10 -19.15 8.90
CA ILE A 407 1.46 -18.89 9.42
C ILE A 407 1.98 -17.54 8.89
N LEU A 408 1.98 -17.34 7.56
CA LEU A 408 2.61 -16.19 6.90
C LEU A 408 1.91 -14.86 7.18
N CYS A 409 0.61 -14.84 7.50
CA CYS A 409 -0.12 -13.62 7.81
C CYS A 409 -0.14 -13.28 9.31
N ALA A 410 -0.20 -14.29 10.20
CA ALA A 410 -0.40 -14.04 11.64
C ALA A 410 0.90 -13.86 12.45
N ARG A 411 1.98 -14.58 12.12
CA ARG A 411 3.24 -14.56 12.91
C ARG A 411 4.03 -13.25 12.72
N SER A 412 4.85 -12.88 13.71
CA SER A 412 5.66 -11.65 13.65
C SER A 412 6.76 -11.71 12.58
N LYS A 413 7.22 -10.54 12.11
CA LYS A 413 8.26 -10.47 11.07
C LYS A 413 9.59 -11.09 11.55
N PRO A 414 10.07 -10.90 12.80
CA PRO A 414 11.25 -11.61 13.31
C PRO A 414 11.04 -13.11 13.43
N HIS A 415 9.88 -13.57 13.92
CA HIS A 415 9.55 -14.99 14.00
C HIS A 415 9.58 -15.66 12.63
N LEU A 416 8.95 -15.05 11.62
CA LEU A 416 8.92 -15.61 10.27
C LEU A 416 10.31 -15.63 9.60
N ARG A 417 11.21 -14.69 9.92
CA ARG A 417 12.60 -14.78 9.47
C ARG A 417 13.32 -16.01 10.04
N ALA A 418 13.09 -16.36 11.30
CA ALA A 418 13.60 -17.60 11.88
C ALA A 418 12.94 -18.84 11.24
N VAL A 419 11.62 -18.84 11.06
CA VAL A 419 10.90 -19.92 10.33
C VAL A 419 11.51 -20.16 8.94
N PHE A 420 11.86 -19.11 8.18
CA PHE A 420 12.45 -19.27 6.85
C PHE A 420 13.87 -19.86 6.89
N LEU A 421 14.66 -19.56 7.91
CA LEU A 421 15.99 -20.15 8.11
C LEU A 421 15.90 -21.63 8.54
N GLU A 422 14.99 -21.96 9.45
CA GLU A 422 14.73 -23.34 9.88
C GLU A 422 14.16 -24.19 8.74
N TYR A 423 13.27 -23.63 7.92
CA TYR A 423 12.73 -24.28 6.71
C TYR A 423 13.86 -24.61 5.71
N GLN A 424 14.74 -23.65 5.44
CA GLN A 424 15.87 -23.84 4.53
C GLN A 424 16.87 -24.88 5.06
N GLN A 425 17.12 -24.93 6.37
CA GLN A 425 17.95 -25.97 6.98
C GLN A 425 17.29 -27.36 6.91
N MET A 426 15.96 -27.44 7.00
CA MET A 426 15.21 -28.70 7.00
C MET A 426 15.10 -29.36 5.62
N CYS A 427 14.87 -28.58 4.55
CA CYS A 427 14.61 -29.11 3.21
C CYS A 427 15.63 -28.68 2.13
N GLY A 428 16.64 -27.87 2.49
CA GLY A 428 17.64 -27.36 1.54
C GLY A 428 17.11 -26.33 0.53
N ARG A 429 15.90 -25.80 0.73
CA ARG A 429 15.21 -24.91 -0.21
C ARG A 429 14.70 -23.64 0.46
N ASP A 430 14.85 -22.50 -0.20
CA ASP A 430 14.19 -21.24 0.21
C ASP A 430 12.66 -21.36 0.05
N ILE A 431 11.89 -20.89 1.03
CA ILE A 431 10.42 -20.95 1.03
C ILE A 431 9.78 -20.35 -0.24
N GLU A 432 10.40 -19.32 -0.85
CA GLU A 432 9.96 -18.75 -2.13
C GLU A 432 10.00 -19.76 -3.29
N LYS A 433 11.01 -20.65 -3.30
CA LYS A 433 11.14 -21.68 -4.34
C LYS A 433 10.13 -22.82 -4.15
N SER A 434 9.61 -23.02 -2.95
CA SER A 434 8.47 -23.91 -2.69
C SER A 434 7.15 -23.25 -3.10
N ILE A 435 6.93 -21.99 -2.73
CA ILE A 435 5.72 -21.24 -3.12
C ILE A 435 5.60 -21.20 -4.66
N GLY A 436 6.68 -20.90 -5.39
CA GLY A 436 6.72 -20.91 -6.86
C GLY A 436 6.76 -22.30 -7.53
N ARG A 437 6.44 -23.37 -6.78
CA ARG A 437 6.24 -24.74 -7.27
C ARG A 437 4.85 -25.27 -6.91
N GLU A 438 4.47 -25.02 -5.66
CA GLU A 438 3.25 -25.52 -5.03
C GLU A 438 2.07 -24.54 -5.15
N MET A 439 2.26 -23.36 -5.74
CA MET A 439 1.20 -22.38 -6.00
C MET A 439 1.38 -21.75 -7.38
N SER A 440 0.32 -21.08 -7.87
CA SER A 440 0.36 -20.34 -9.14
C SER A 440 -0.46 -19.05 -9.08
N GLY A 441 -0.20 -18.13 -10.02
CA GLY A 441 -1.03 -16.94 -10.26
C GLY A 441 -0.97 -15.90 -9.13
N ASP A 442 -2.10 -15.30 -8.81
CA ASP A 442 -2.18 -14.20 -7.83
C ASP A 442 -1.92 -14.67 -6.40
N LEU A 443 -2.25 -15.93 -6.09
CA LEU A 443 -1.93 -16.54 -4.80
C LEU A 443 -0.41 -16.71 -4.61
N GLU A 444 0.27 -17.26 -5.61
CA GLU A 444 1.74 -17.35 -5.63
C GLU A 444 2.36 -15.95 -5.50
N SER A 445 1.92 -15.02 -6.36
CA SER A 445 2.39 -13.63 -6.38
C SER A 445 2.19 -12.93 -5.04
N GLY A 446 1.05 -13.15 -4.38
CA GLY A 446 0.75 -12.62 -3.05
C GLY A 446 1.60 -13.23 -1.95
N MET A 447 1.74 -14.55 -1.91
CA MET A 447 2.57 -15.25 -0.91
C MET A 447 4.06 -14.89 -1.06
N LEU A 448 4.56 -14.82 -2.29
CA LEU A 448 5.92 -14.35 -2.58
C LEU A 448 6.14 -12.89 -2.13
N ALA A 449 5.17 -12.01 -2.35
CA ALA A 449 5.25 -10.63 -1.88
C ALA A 449 5.28 -10.52 -0.35
N VAL A 450 4.46 -11.31 0.36
CA VAL A 450 4.48 -11.39 1.82
C VAL A 450 5.85 -11.86 2.33
N VAL A 451 6.40 -12.95 1.78
CA VAL A 451 7.75 -13.43 2.16
C VAL A 451 8.82 -12.38 1.89
N LYS A 452 8.81 -11.74 0.71
CA LYS A 452 9.77 -10.67 0.37
C LYS A 452 9.65 -9.46 1.28
N CYS A 453 8.44 -9.01 1.61
CA CYS A 453 8.20 -7.91 2.55
C CYS A 453 8.63 -8.24 3.98
N ILE A 454 8.54 -9.51 4.41
CA ILE A 454 9.07 -9.97 5.70
C ILE A 454 10.61 -9.97 5.69
N LYS A 455 11.24 -10.53 4.66
CA LYS A 455 12.71 -10.59 4.54
C LYS A 455 13.33 -9.20 4.40
N ASN A 456 12.94 -8.42 3.39
CA ASN A 456 13.50 -7.10 3.09
C ASN A 456 12.49 -6.26 2.26
N THR A 457 11.69 -5.42 2.93
CA THR A 457 10.68 -4.57 2.27
C THR A 457 11.30 -3.56 1.27
N PRO A 458 12.44 -2.90 1.56
CA PRO A 458 13.15 -2.08 0.58
C PRO A 458 13.52 -2.82 -0.71
N ALA A 459 14.03 -4.06 -0.62
CA ALA A 459 14.36 -4.88 -1.78
C ALA A 459 13.11 -5.27 -2.61
N TYR A 460 11.98 -5.54 -1.95
CA TYR A 460 10.69 -5.77 -2.63
C TYR A 460 10.26 -4.55 -3.46
N PHE A 461 10.37 -3.34 -2.90
CA PHE A 461 10.06 -2.11 -3.65
C PHE A 461 11.07 -1.83 -4.75
N ALA A 462 12.36 -2.13 -4.55
CA ALA A 462 13.37 -2.04 -5.60
C ALA A 462 13.05 -2.99 -6.79
N GLU A 463 12.66 -4.24 -6.51
CA GLU A 463 12.19 -5.19 -7.53
C GLU A 463 10.95 -4.68 -8.28
N ARG A 464 9.99 -4.07 -7.59
CA ARG A 464 8.78 -3.53 -8.23
C ARG A 464 9.03 -2.28 -9.05
N LEU A 465 9.92 -1.39 -8.61
CA LEU A 465 10.39 -0.25 -9.41
C LEU A 465 11.12 -0.72 -10.68
N TYR A 466 12.00 -1.74 -10.56
CA TYR A 466 12.66 -2.34 -11.72
C TYR A 466 11.65 -3.01 -12.67
N LYS A 467 10.67 -3.74 -12.14
CA LYS A 467 9.55 -4.33 -12.92
C LYS A 467 8.58 -3.30 -13.52
N ALA A 468 8.59 -2.05 -13.04
CA ALA A 468 7.77 -0.95 -13.56
C ALA A 468 8.43 -0.17 -14.71
N MET A 469 9.77 -0.22 -14.83
CA MET A 469 10.55 0.55 -15.81
C MET A 469 11.42 -0.34 -16.74
N ARG A 470 11.15 -1.66 -16.81
CA ARG A 470 11.89 -2.58 -17.69
C ARG A 470 11.10 -2.93 -18.94
N GLY A 471 11.74 -2.82 -20.10
CA GLY A 471 11.14 -3.15 -21.40
C GLY A 471 10.77 -1.89 -22.18
N ALA A 472 9.67 -1.95 -22.92
CA ALA A 472 9.14 -0.82 -23.68
C ALA A 472 8.01 -0.15 -22.90
N GLY A 473 8.22 1.11 -22.51
CA GLY A 473 7.26 1.91 -21.75
C GLY A 473 7.21 1.59 -20.25
N THR A 474 6.54 2.47 -19.53
CA THR A 474 6.57 2.54 -18.06
C THR A 474 5.22 2.12 -17.47
N LYS A 475 5.23 1.53 -16.27
CA LYS A 475 4.03 1.29 -15.46
C LYS A 475 3.79 2.46 -14.51
N ASP A 476 3.52 3.65 -15.06
CA ASP A 476 3.56 4.94 -14.35
C ASP A 476 2.75 4.97 -13.07
N ARG A 477 1.57 4.32 -13.02
CA ARG A 477 0.77 4.22 -11.79
C ARG A 477 1.50 3.50 -10.65
N THR A 478 2.25 2.44 -10.96
CA THR A 478 3.10 1.73 -9.98
C THR A 478 4.33 2.55 -9.62
N LEU A 479 4.96 3.23 -10.60
CA LEU A 479 6.09 4.12 -10.35
C LEU A 479 5.69 5.28 -9.42
N ILE A 480 4.60 5.98 -9.70
CA ILE A 480 4.02 7.04 -8.85
C ILE A 480 3.70 6.49 -7.46
N ARG A 481 2.99 5.35 -7.36
CA ARG A 481 2.56 4.80 -6.07
C ARG A 481 3.75 4.47 -5.16
N ILE A 482 4.79 3.83 -5.68
CA ILE A 482 5.98 3.50 -4.87
C ILE A 482 6.78 4.77 -4.57
N MET A 483 7.04 5.63 -5.57
CA MET A 483 7.85 6.84 -5.36
C MET A 483 7.21 7.80 -4.36
N VAL A 484 5.88 7.98 -4.39
CA VAL A 484 5.16 8.79 -3.39
C VAL A 484 5.14 8.08 -2.04
N SER A 485 4.61 6.85 -1.94
CA SER A 485 4.37 6.19 -0.64
C SER A 485 5.63 5.81 0.13
N ARG A 486 6.80 5.72 -0.51
CA ARG A 486 8.08 5.38 0.14
C ARG A 486 9.04 6.58 0.31
N SER A 487 8.76 7.73 -0.31
CA SER A 487 9.62 8.94 -0.26
C SER A 487 9.93 9.44 1.16
N GLU A 488 9.03 9.27 2.12
CA GLU A 488 9.18 9.69 3.51
C GLU A 488 9.39 8.51 4.48
N VAL A 489 9.70 7.32 3.96
CA VAL A 489 9.83 6.08 4.75
C VAL A 489 11.23 5.46 4.60
N ASP A 490 11.51 4.82 3.46
CA ASP A 490 12.67 3.93 3.26
C ASP A 490 13.32 4.09 1.87
N MET A 491 13.02 5.16 1.13
CA MET A 491 13.56 5.41 -0.20
C MET A 491 15.11 5.34 -0.28
N LEU A 492 15.83 5.73 0.78
CA LEU A 492 17.29 5.60 0.83
C LEU A 492 17.78 4.14 0.92
N ASP A 493 17.03 3.24 1.56
CA ASP A 493 17.34 1.80 1.56
C ASP A 493 16.84 1.11 0.27
N ILE A 494 15.72 1.58 -0.31
CA ILE A 494 15.24 1.11 -1.62
C ILE A 494 16.30 1.38 -2.69
N ARG A 495 16.89 2.57 -2.72
CA ARG A 495 17.99 2.93 -3.65
C ARG A 495 19.21 2.03 -3.48
N GLN A 496 19.64 1.79 -2.23
CA GLN A 496 20.76 0.90 -1.93
C GLN A 496 20.50 -0.55 -2.42
N GLU A 497 19.30 -1.08 -2.18
CA GLU A 497 18.89 -2.38 -2.73
C GLU A 497 18.74 -2.35 -4.27
N TYR A 498 18.37 -1.22 -4.87
CA TYR A 498 18.25 -1.09 -6.32
C TYR A 498 19.62 -1.20 -7.02
N VAL A 499 20.62 -0.42 -6.59
CA VAL A 499 22.00 -0.49 -7.12
C VAL A 499 22.57 -1.90 -6.92
N LYS A 500 22.45 -2.44 -5.72
CA LYS A 500 22.94 -3.77 -5.32
C LYS A 500 22.36 -4.90 -6.20
N ASN A 501 21.08 -4.83 -6.56
CA ASN A 501 20.39 -5.92 -7.27
C ASN A 501 20.35 -5.72 -8.81
N TYR A 502 20.57 -4.49 -9.32
CA TYR A 502 20.42 -4.18 -10.76
C TYR A 502 21.62 -3.45 -11.40
N GLY A 503 22.68 -3.11 -10.65
CA GLY A 503 23.92 -2.52 -11.19
C GLY A 503 23.79 -1.10 -11.75
N LYS A 504 22.67 -0.42 -11.50
CA LYS A 504 22.32 0.91 -12.01
C LYS A 504 21.54 1.64 -10.92
N SER A 505 21.75 2.94 -10.73
CA SER A 505 21.01 3.72 -9.73
C SER A 505 19.55 3.93 -10.14
N LEU A 506 18.66 3.97 -9.14
CA LEU A 506 17.23 4.23 -9.34
C LEU A 506 17.02 5.57 -10.05
N TYR A 507 17.81 6.58 -9.66
CA TYR A 507 17.86 7.90 -10.29
C TYR A 507 18.12 7.83 -11.79
N THR A 508 19.17 7.11 -12.21
CA THR A 508 19.53 6.96 -13.63
C THR A 508 18.54 6.07 -14.39
N HIS A 509 17.78 5.21 -13.71
CA HIS A 509 16.69 4.47 -14.34
C HIS A 509 15.48 5.39 -14.62
N ILE A 510 14.96 6.06 -13.59
CA ILE A 510 13.87 7.05 -13.72
C ILE A 510 14.23 8.12 -14.76
N SER A 511 15.48 8.60 -14.74
CA SER A 511 15.92 9.68 -15.64
C SER A 511 15.95 9.28 -17.12
N GLY A 512 16.17 8.00 -17.43
CA GLY A 512 16.11 7.46 -18.79
C GLY A 512 14.71 7.04 -19.24
N ASP A 513 13.87 6.57 -18.31
CA ASP A 513 12.55 6.00 -18.61
C ASP A 513 11.43 7.05 -18.68
N THR A 514 11.62 8.22 -18.05
CA THR A 514 10.59 9.27 -17.93
C THR A 514 11.02 10.62 -18.53
N SER A 515 10.07 11.53 -18.78
CA SER A 515 10.32 12.84 -19.41
C SER A 515 9.58 13.99 -18.74
N GLY A 516 9.92 15.24 -19.13
CA GLY A 516 9.24 16.46 -18.69
C GLY A 516 9.22 16.67 -17.17
N ASP A 517 8.21 17.40 -16.71
CA ASP A 517 8.02 17.79 -15.31
C ASP A 517 7.66 16.61 -14.40
N TYR A 518 7.05 15.57 -14.99
CA TYR A 518 6.90 14.26 -14.38
C TYR A 518 8.25 13.68 -13.94
N LYS A 519 9.24 13.62 -14.85
CA LYS A 519 10.63 13.23 -14.51
C LYS A 519 11.20 14.12 -13.40
N LYS A 520 11.14 15.44 -13.55
CA LYS A 520 11.73 16.37 -12.57
C LYS A 520 11.23 16.09 -11.14
N LEU A 521 9.91 15.89 -10.98
CA LEU A 521 9.29 15.63 -9.68
C LEU A 521 9.57 14.20 -9.16
N LEU A 522 9.59 13.17 -10.02
CA LEU A 522 10.04 11.83 -9.60
C LEU A 522 11.49 11.83 -9.10
N LEU A 523 12.38 12.59 -9.75
CA LEU A 523 13.77 12.72 -9.32
C LEU A 523 13.90 13.49 -8.00
N LYS A 524 13.04 14.49 -7.72
CA LYS A 524 12.94 15.09 -6.37
C LYS A 524 12.58 14.03 -5.31
N LEU A 525 11.62 13.16 -5.58
CA LEU A 525 11.25 12.05 -4.68
C LEU A 525 12.35 10.99 -4.56
N CYS A 526 13.17 10.78 -5.59
CA CYS A 526 14.35 9.89 -5.54
C CYS A 526 15.53 10.50 -4.75
N GLY A 527 15.64 11.83 -4.70
CA GLY A 527 16.83 12.54 -4.23
C GLY A 527 17.93 12.59 -5.30
N GLY A 528 19.21 12.64 -4.90
CA GLY A 528 20.33 12.60 -5.84
C GLY A 528 20.53 11.22 -6.49
N SER A 529 21.58 11.07 -7.32
CA SER A 529 22.09 9.75 -7.69
C SER A 529 22.80 9.09 -6.50
N ASP A 530 22.99 7.80 -6.67
CA ASP A 530 23.73 6.79 -5.92
C ASP A 530 24.62 6.03 -6.92
#